data_AF-A0A7C4PJW1-F1
#
_entry.id   AF-A0A7C4PJW1-F1
#
_cell.length_a   1.000
_cell.length_b   1.000
_cell.length_c   1.000
_cell.angle_alpha   90.00
_cell.angle_beta   90.00
_cell.angle_gamma   90.00
#
_symmetry.space_group_name_H-M   'P 1'
#
loop_
_entity.id
_entity.type
_entity.pdbx_description
1 polymer ?
#
loop_
_entity_poly.entity_id
_entity_poly.type
_entity_poly.pdbx_seq_one_letter_code
_entity_poly.pdbx_strand_id
1 'polypeptide(L)'
;ARYASKPLINAGDGIGEHPTQALLDLYTIQAELGRVDGLTVTMLGDLKYGRTVHSLARLLSRFNVRIHYVSPEILRMPAEIIQELKEKGVAQSEHTQLEEVLGETDVLYVTRVQKERFSDPAEYETVKDSYVITPEVMRAAKEEMIVMHPLPRVGEISMDFDDDPRAAYFRQMEYGLYVRMALLAMVLGKA
;
A
#
# COMPACT_ATOMS: atom_id res chain seq x y z
N ALA A 1 -8.40 23.08 8.12
CA ALA A 1 -8.95 23.41 6.79
C ALA A 1 -9.97 24.53 6.83
N ARG A 2 -11.12 24.35 7.48
CA ARG A 2 -12.29 25.26 7.43
C ARG A 2 -12.03 26.74 7.76
N TYR A 3 -10.99 27.06 8.53
CA TYR A 3 -10.66 28.42 8.96
C TYR A 3 -9.37 28.98 8.35
N ALA A 4 -8.67 28.21 7.51
CA ALA A 4 -7.41 28.63 6.94
C ALA A 4 -7.65 29.44 5.65
N SER A 5 -7.01 30.60 5.55
CA SER A 5 -6.98 31.41 4.31
C SER A 5 -5.88 30.95 3.33
N LYS A 6 -5.05 29.99 3.75
CA LYS A 6 -3.98 29.38 2.96
C LYS A 6 -4.30 27.92 2.68
N PRO A 7 -3.85 27.35 1.54
CA PRO A 7 -4.00 25.94 1.27
C PRO A 7 -3.39 25.08 2.38
N LEU A 8 -4.08 23.99 2.74
CA LEU A 8 -3.62 23.00 3.69
C LEU A 8 -3.54 21.65 2.99
N ILE A 9 -2.37 21.03 3.05
CA ILE A 9 -2.11 19.70 2.49
C ILE A 9 -2.07 18.70 3.66
N ASN A 10 -2.93 17.69 3.62
CA ASN A 10 -2.93 16.63 4.63
C ASN A 10 -1.72 15.71 4.43
N ALA A 11 -0.85 15.64 5.44
CA ALA A 11 0.30 14.72 5.48
C ALA A 11 0.02 13.47 6.35
N GLY A 12 -1.24 13.21 6.70
CA GLY A 12 -1.71 12.09 7.50
C GLY A 12 -2.55 12.55 8.69
N ASP A 13 -3.83 12.17 8.76
CA ASP A 13 -4.74 12.51 9.87
C ASP A 13 -5.09 11.27 10.73
N GLY A 14 -4.10 10.80 11.49
CA GLY A 14 -4.30 9.70 12.44
C GLY A 14 -4.58 8.38 11.72
N ILE A 15 -5.81 7.87 11.85
CA ILE A 15 -6.31 6.65 11.18
C ILE A 15 -7.07 6.94 9.87
N GLY A 16 -7.19 8.20 9.48
CA GLY A 16 -7.95 8.61 8.29
C GLY A 16 -7.19 8.38 6.99
N GLU A 17 -6.79 9.46 6.33
CA GLU A 17 -6.23 9.46 4.99
C GLU A 17 -4.77 9.94 4.98
N HIS A 18 -4.01 9.50 3.99
CA HIS A 18 -2.69 10.02 3.68
C HIS A 18 -2.57 10.32 2.17
N PRO A 19 -3.15 11.41 1.68
CA PRO A 19 -3.31 11.63 0.24
C PRO A 19 -1.99 11.77 -0.52
N THR A 20 -0.98 12.41 0.08
CA THR A 20 0.35 12.54 -0.57
C THR A 20 1.10 11.21 -0.65
N GLN A 21 0.81 10.26 0.26
CA GLN A 21 1.34 8.90 0.17
C GLN A 21 0.62 8.13 -0.94
N ALA A 22 -0.71 8.21 -1.02
CA ALA A 22 -1.42 7.56 -2.13
C ALA A 22 -0.97 8.08 -3.50
N LEU A 23 -0.69 9.39 -3.64
CA LEU A 23 -0.17 9.97 -4.87
C LEU A 23 1.23 9.44 -5.24
N LEU A 24 2.15 9.36 -4.27
CA LEU A 24 3.48 8.83 -4.55
C LEU A 24 3.45 7.31 -4.82
N ASP A 25 2.55 6.59 -4.17
CA ASP A 25 2.34 5.16 -4.40
C ASP A 25 1.82 4.93 -5.83
N LEU A 26 0.80 5.67 -6.25
CA LEU A 26 0.27 5.61 -7.62
C LEU A 26 1.35 5.98 -8.65
N TYR A 27 2.13 7.03 -8.38
CA TYR A 27 3.23 7.43 -9.27
C TYR A 27 4.30 6.34 -9.35
N THR A 28 4.62 5.68 -8.25
CA THR A 28 5.58 4.56 -8.22
C THR A 28 5.09 3.42 -9.12
N ILE A 29 3.83 3.02 -9.00
CA ILE A 29 3.23 1.98 -9.86
C ILE A 29 3.37 2.38 -11.34
N GLN A 30 2.98 3.61 -11.68
CA GLN A 30 3.05 4.11 -13.06
C GLN A 30 4.49 4.20 -13.58
N ALA A 31 5.45 4.61 -12.76
CA ALA A 31 6.85 4.78 -13.14
C ALA A 31 7.56 3.43 -13.35
N GLU A 32 7.29 2.45 -12.49
CA GLU A 32 7.95 1.15 -12.53
C GLU A 32 7.33 0.20 -13.56
N LEU A 33 6.00 0.22 -13.74
CA LEU A 33 5.28 -0.72 -14.62
C LEU A 33 4.76 -0.09 -15.92
N GLY A 34 4.91 1.23 -16.08
CA GLY A 34 4.48 1.98 -17.26
C GLY A 34 2.96 2.14 -17.42
N ARG A 35 2.17 1.55 -16.53
CA ARG A 35 0.70 1.58 -16.55
C ARG A 35 0.14 1.40 -15.13
N VAL A 36 -1.14 1.72 -14.98
CA VAL A 36 -1.94 1.37 -13.78
C VAL A 36 -3.12 0.49 -14.16
N ASP A 37 -3.77 0.76 -15.28
CA ASP A 37 -4.88 -0.06 -15.78
C ASP A 37 -4.43 -1.48 -16.14
N GLY A 38 -5.28 -2.45 -15.81
CA GLY A 38 -5.08 -3.88 -16.04
C GLY A 38 -4.22 -4.57 -14.99
N LEU A 39 -3.74 -3.85 -13.96
CA LEU A 39 -2.91 -4.43 -12.92
C LEU A 39 -3.70 -5.13 -11.82
N THR A 40 -3.10 -6.18 -11.27
CA THR A 40 -3.49 -6.83 -10.02
C THR A 40 -2.63 -6.32 -8.88
N VAL A 41 -3.24 -5.64 -7.91
CA VAL A 41 -2.60 -5.08 -6.73
C VAL A 41 -2.95 -5.92 -5.51
N THR A 42 -1.94 -6.48 -4.85
CA THR A 42 -2.10 -7.26 -3.62
C THR A 42 -1.64 -6.43 -2.43
N MET A 43 -2.56 -6.16 -1.51
CA MET A 43 -2.32 -5.43 -0.27
C MET A 43 -2.12 -6.43 0.86
N LEU A 44 -0.96 -6.39 1.51
CA LEU A 44 -0.52 -7.41 2.46
C LEU A 44 -0.23 -6.80 3.84
N GLY A 45 -0.76 -7.41 4.91
CA GLY A 45 -0.38 -7.11 6.30
C GLY A 45 -1.52 -6.53 7.14
N ASP A 46 -1.26 -5.41 7.82
CA ASP A 46 -2.26 -4.69 8.61
C ASP A 46 -3.12 -3.80 7.71
N LEU A 47 -4.23 -4.36 7.24
CA LEU A 47 -5.19 -3.68 6.37
C LEU A 47 -6.26 -2.93 7.17
N LYS A 48 -6.48 -3.30 8.43
CA LYS A 48 -7.46 -2.67 9.31
C LYS A 48 -7.05 -1.25 9.70
N TYR A 49 -5.79 -1.05 10.08
CA TYR A 49 -5.27 0.24 10.54
C TYR A 49 -4.36 0.94 9.52
N GLY A 50 -4.10 0.29 8.38
CA GLY A 50 -3.26 0.79 7.30
C GLY A 50 -3.86 1.95 6.52
N ARG A 51 -3.81 3.18 7.06
CA ARG A 51 -4.31 4.39 6.39
C ARG A 51 -3.77 4.61 4.96
N THR A 52 -2.51 4.23 4.73
CA THR A 52 -1.87 4.37 3.41
C THR A 52 -2.52 3.43 2.41
N VAL A 53 -2.85 2.20 2.85
CA VAL A 53 -3.58 1.20 2.06
C VAL A 53 -5.00 1.69 1.77
N HIS A 54 -5.68 2.27 2.75
CA HIS A 54 -7.03 2.81 2.55
C HIS A 54 -7.04 3.91 1.49
N SER A 55 -6.13 4.88 1.61
CA SER A 55 -6.00 5.96 0.62
C SER A 55 -5.62 5.42 -0.76
N LEU A 56 -4.70 4.45 -0.82
CA LEU A 56 -4.28 3.85 -2.09
C LEU A 56 -5.41 3.06 -2.74
N ALA A 57 -6.14 2.23 -2.00
CA ALA A 57 -7.29 1.46 -2.51
C ALA A 57 -8.37 2.40 -3.09
N ARG A 58 -8.69 3.48 -2.38
CA ARG A 58 -9.63 4.52 -2.87
C ARG A 58 -9.12 5.22 -4.11
N LEU A 59 -7.83 5.54 -4.19
CA LEU A 59 -7.25 6.16 -5.37
C LEU A 59 -7.24 5.20 -6.58
N LEU A 60 -6.86 3.94 -6.35
CA LEU A 60 -6.86 2.88 -7.35
C LEU A 60 -8.26 2.57 -7.89
N SER A 61 -9.33 2.81 -7.11
CA SER A 61 -10.72 2.69 -7.60
C SER A 61 -11.07 3.60 -8.79
N ARG A 62 -10.17 4.52 -9.17
CA ARG A 62 -10.29 5.37 -10.36
C ARG A 62 -9.72 4.72 -11.63
N PHE A 63 -9.11 3.54 -11.51
CA PHE A 63 -8.47 2.79 -12.58
C PHE A 63 -9.10 1.40 -12.69
N ASN A 64 -8.90 0.75 -13.84
CA ASN A 64 -9.32 -0.62 -14.07
C ASN A 64 -8.31 -1.58 -13.43
N VAL A 65 -8.45 -1.86 -12.14
CA VAL A 65 -7.55 -2.75 -11.39
C VAL A 65 -8.31 -3.87 -10.69
N ARG A 66 -7.59 -4.94 -10.34
CA ARG A 66 -8.03 -5.94 -9.36
C ARG A 66 -7.27 -5.74 -8.06
N ILE A 67 -7.96 -5.87 -6.93
CA ILE A 67 -7.33 -5.77 -5.61
C ILE A 67 -7.49 -7.09 -4.84
N HIS A 68 -6.37 -7.65 -4.39
CA HIS A 68 -6.34 -8.74 -3.42
C HIS A 68 -6.00 -8.19 -2.04
N TYR A 69 -6.70 -8.68 -1.03
CA TYR A 69 -6.43 -8.38 0.38
C TYR A 69 -5.88 -9.62 1.05
N VAL A 70 -4.64 -9.54 1.55
CA VAL A 70 -3.99 -10.64 2.28
C VAL A 70 -3.68 -10.16 3.70
N SER A 71 -4.34 -10.73 4.69
CA SER A 71 -4.20 -10.30 6.09
C SER A 71 -4.63 -11.38 7.08
N PRO A 72 -4.16 -11.34 8.33
CA PRO A 72 -4.75 -12.13 9.40
C PRO A 72 -6.20 -11.69 9.63
N GLU A 73 -7.06 -12.59 10.08
CA GLU A 73 -8.50 -12.33 10.25
C GLU A 73 -8.79 -11.07 11.09
N ILE A 74 -7.98 -10.83 12.13
CA ILE A 74 -8.15 -9.70 13.04
C ILE A 74 -7.72 -8.34 12.43
N LEU A 75 -7.00 -8.34 11.31
CA LEU A 75 -6.49 -7.15 10.61
C LEU A 75 -7.05 -6.98 9.19
N ARG A 76 -8.19 -7.59 8.90
CA ARG A 76 -8.88 -7.46 7.60
C ARG A 76 -9.19 -6.01 7.22
N MET A 77 -9.25 -5.77 5.92
CA MET A 77 -9.69 -4.48 5.36
C MET A 77 -11.08 -4.14 5.90
N PRO A 78 -11.34 -2.89 6.35
CA PRO A 78 -12.64 -2.51 6.85
C PRO A 78 -13.75 -2.73 5.82
N ALA A 79 -14.86 -3.32 6.26
CA ALA A 79 -15.96 -3.73 5.39
C ALA A 79 -16.57 -2.54 4.62
N GLU A 80 -16.57 -1.36 5.23
CA GLU A 80 -17.00 -0.12 4.59
C GLU A 80 -16.16 0.24 3.36
N ILE A 81 -14.85 -0.04 3.38
CA ILE A 81 -13.94 0.22 2.25
C ILE A 81 -14.21 -0.79 1.14
N ILE A 82 -14.32 -2.07 1.50
CA ILE A 82 -14.62 -3.14 0.52
C ILE A 82 -15.93 -2.83 -0.21
N GLN A 83 -16.97 -2.43 0.54
CA GLN A 83 -18.27 -2.08 0.00
C GLN A 83 -18.21 -0.82 -0.86
N GLU A 84 -17.50 0.24 -0.42
CA GLU A 84 -17.28 1.46 -1.20
C GLU A 84 -16.64 1.15 -2.56
N LEU A 85 -15.61 0.30 -2.59
CA LEU A 85 -14.91 -0.09 -3.83
C LEU A 85 -15.75 -1.01 -4.70
N LYS A 86 -16.59 -1.87 -4.08
CA LYS A 86 -17.52 -2.75 -4.80
C LYS A 86 -18.58 -1.94 -5.54
N GLU A 87 -19.10 -0.88 -4.94
CA GLU A 87 -20.05 0.05 -5.58
C GLU A 87 -19.44 0.79 -6.78
N LYS A 88 -18.12 0.96 -6.80
CA LYS A 88 -17.36 1.51 -7.93
C LYS A 88 -16.99 0.46 -8.99
N GLY A 89 -17.35 -0.81 -8.79
CA GLY A 89 -17.09 -1.90 -9.74
C GLY A 89 -15.68 -2.48 -9.68
N VAL A 90 -14.90 -2.21 -8.62
CA VAL A 90 -13.54 -2.76 -8.47
C VAL A 90 -13.62 -4.26 -8.17
N ALA A 91 -12.89 -5.08 -8.94
CA ALA A 91 -12.77 -6.51 -8.67
C ALA A 91 -11.92 -6.75 -7.41
N GLN A 92 -12.44 -7.49 -6.45
CA GLN A 92 -11.84 -7.65 -5.12
C GLN A 92 -11.92 -9.11 -4.65
N SER A 93 -10.90 -9.57 -3.91
CA SER A 93 -10.96 -10.82 -3.16
C SER A 93 -10.10 -10.76 -1.88
N GLU A 94 -10.48 -11.57 -0.90
CA GLU A 94 -9.81 -11.65 0.41
C GLU A 94 -9.19 -13.03 0.59
N HIS A 95 -7.96 -13.05 1.13
CA HIS A 95 -7.13 -14.24 1.28
C HIS A 95 -6.39 -14.19 2.62
N THR A 96 -6.04 -15.37 3.14
CA THR A 96 -5.21 -15.49 4.35
C THR A 96 -3.78 -15.95 4.02
N GLN A 97 -3.54 -16.45 2.81
CA GLN A 97 -2.23 -16.92 2.34
C GLN A 97 -1.82 -16.12 1.10
N LEU A 98 -0.58 -15.63 1.10
CA LEU A 98 -0.05 -14.83 -0.01
C LEU A 98 0.15 -15.68 -1.26
N GLU A 99 0.51 -16.95 -1.07
CA GLU A 99 0.85 -17.93 -2.09
C GLU A 99 -0.31 -18.18 -3.08
N GLU A 100 -1.56 -17.98 -2.62
CA GLU A 100 -2.77 -18.15 -3.45
C GLU A 100 -2.84 -17.12 -4.59
N VAL A 101 -2.27 -15.93 -4.41
CA VAL A 101 -2.41 -14.79 -5.33
C VAL A 101 -1.07 -14.22 -5.83
N LEU A 102 0.06 -14.65 -5.24
CA LEU A 102 1.38 -14.10 -5.56
C LEU A 102 1.74 -14.27 -7.05
N GLY A 103 1.37 -15.40 -7.66
CA GLY A 103 1.63 -15.67 -9.08
C GLY A 103 0.86 -14.77 -10.06
N GLU A 104 -0.24 -14.12 -9.61
CA GLU A 104 -1.01 -13.17 -10.42
C GLU A 104 -0.78 -11.71 -10.04
N THR A 105 -0.02 -11.44 -8.98
CA THR A 105 0.25 -10.10 -8.44
C THR A 105 1.23 -9.32 -9.32
N ASP A 106 0.88 -8.10 -9.72
CA ASP A 106 1.79 -7.14 -10.39
C ASP A 106 2.38 -6.12 -9.40
N VAL A 107 1.64 -5.78 -8.36
CA VAL A 107 2.09 -4.87 -7.29
C VAL A 107 1.80 -5.52 -5.95
N LEU A 108 2.86 -5.89 -5.21
CA LEU A 108 2.75 -6.34 -3.84
C LEU A 108 3.00 -5.15 -2.89
N TYR A 109 1.94 -4.61 -2.31
CA TYR A 109 1.99 -3.49 -1.38
C TYR A 109 1.95 -4.01 0.06
N VAL A 110 3.11 -4.05 0.70
CA VAL A 110 3.31 -4.63 2.03
C VAL A 110 3.16 -3.56 3.09
N THR A 111 2.54 -3.89 4.23
CA THR A 111 2.47 -3.03 5.41
C THR A 111 2.98 -3.74 6.66
N ARG A 112 3.64 -2.96 7.53
CA ARG A 112 3.95 -3.40 8.89
C ARG A 112 2.69 -3.56 9.74
N VAL A 113 2.74 -4.51 10.67
CA VAL A 113 1.77 -4.60 11.76
C VAL A 113 1.98 -3.44 12.74
N GLN A 114 0.93 -2.65 12.99
CA GLN A 114 1.02 -1.49 13.87
C GLN A 114 0.86 -1.90 15.34
N LYS A 115 1.97 -2.28 15.99
CA LYS A 115 2.00 -2.65 17.42
C LYS A 115 1.24 -1.66 18.31
N GLU A 116 1.36 -0.36 18.03
CA GLU A 116 0.72 0.71 18.77
C GLU A 116 -0.81 0.74 18.70
N ARG A 117 -1.44 -0.09 17.85
CA ARG A 117 -2.90 -0.17 17.68
C ARG A 117 -3.55 -1.34 18.42
N PHE A 118 -2.75 -2.21 19.02
CA PHE A 118 -3.25 -3.33 19.81
C PHE A 118 -3.41 -2.91 21.27
N SER A 119 -4.60 -3.16 21.84
CA SER A 119 -4.85 -2.97 23.27
C SER A 119 -4.27 -4.10 24.10
N ASP A 120 -4.22 -5.32 23.54
CA ASP A 120 -3.61 -6.49 24.15
C ASP A 120 -2.30 -6.84 23.44
N PRO A 121 -1.13 -6.77 24.12
CA PRO A 121 0.13 -7.22 23.56
C PRO A 121 0.12 -8.68 23.08
N ALA A 122 -0.69 -9.56 23.67
CA ALA A 122 -0.76 -10.95 23.26
C ALA A 122 -1.34 -11.10 21.84
N GLU A 123 -2.35 -10.31 21.48
CA GLU A 123 -2.90 -10.31 20.11
C GLU A 123 -1.83 -9.88 19.10
N TYR A 124 -1.03 -8.86 19.41
CA TYR A 124 0.06 -8.42 18.54
C TYR A 124 1.08 -9.54 18.28
N GLU A 125 1.50 -10.25 19.34
CA GLU A 125 2.50 -11.32 19.23
C GLU A 125 2.02 -12.48 18.34
N THR A 126 0.70 -12.70 18.22
CA THR A 126 0.17 -13.75 17.34
C THR A 126 0.23 -13.40 15.85
N VAL A 127 0.31 -12.12 15.48
CA VAL A 127 0.23 -11.68 14.08
C VAL A 127 1.43 -10.91 13.55
N LYS A 128 2.36 -10.49 14.42
CA LYS A 128 3.49 -9.62 14.04
C LYS A 128 4.37 -10.17 12.91
N ASP A 129 4.50 -11.50 12.81
CA ASP A 129 5.34 -12.20 11.83
C ASP A 129 4.50 -13.08 10.89
N SER A 130 3.18 -12.81 10.76
CA SER A 130 2.29 -13.62 9.91
C SER A 130 2.71 -13.63 8.44
N TYR A 131 3.35 -12.57 7.97
CA TYR A 131 3.83 -12.45 6.60
C TYR A 131 5.22 -11.84 6.59
N VAL A 132 6.19 -12.59 6.08
CA VAL A 132 7.58 -12.15 5.91
C VAL A 132 7.96 -12.36 4.46
N ILE A 133 8.26 -11.27 3.76
CA ILE A 133 8.73 -11.31 2.38
C ILE A 133 10.21 -11.66 2.37
N THR A 134 10.55 -12.83 1.83
CA THR A 134 11.93 -13.30 1.65
C THR A 134 12.19 -13.63 0.18
N PRO A 135 13.47 -13.73 -0.24
CA PRO A 135 13.82 -14.19 -1.58
C PRO A 135 13.19 -15.53 -1.97
N GLU A 136 13.00 -16.45 -1.01
CA GLU A 136 12.36 -17.76 -1.23
C GLU A 136 10.88 -17.61 -1.59
N VAL A 137 10.13 -16.80 -0.83
CA VAL A 137 8.71 -16.52 -1.11
C VAL A 137 8.57 -15.90 -2.50
N MET A 138 9.46 -14.96 -2.83
CA MET A 138 9.43 -14.21 -4.08
C MET A 138 9.86 -15.03 -5.32
N ARG A 139 10.19 -16.32 -5.18
CA ARG A 139 10.39 -17.24 -6.31
C ARG A 139 9.09 -17.60 -7.02
N ALA A 140 7.96 -17.57 -6.30
CA ALA A 140 6.64 -17.86 -6.87
C ALA A 140 5.98 -16.63 -7.50
N ALA A 141 6.59 -15.46 -7.35
CA ALA A 141 6.10 -14.20 -7.90
C ALA A 141 6.46 -14.04 -9.38
N LYS A 142 5.75 -13.14 -10.06
CA LYS A 142 6.10 -12.77 -11.44
C LYS A 142 7.52 -12.20 -11.51
N GLU A 143 8.13 -12.33 -12.68
CA GLU A 143 9.38 -11.63 -12.99
C GLU A 143 9.11 -10.12 -13.13
N GLU A 144 8.06 -9.76 -13.89
CA GLU A 144 7.60 -8.38 -14.06
C GLU A 144 6.56 -8.00 -13.00
N MET A 145 7.01 -7.69 -11.79
CA MET A 145 6.19 -7.10 -10.73
C MET A 145 7.03 -6.20 -9.81
N ILE A 146 6.39 -5.44 -8.92
CA ILE A 146 7.09 -4.63 -7.91
C ILE A 146 6.60 -4.89 -6.49
N VAL A 147 7.53 -4.86 -5.54
CA VAL A 147 7.25 -4.86 -4.11
C VAL A 147 7.39 -3.44 -3.58
N MET A 148 6.31 -2.93 -3.01
CA MET A 148 6.21 -1.60 -2.43
C MET A 148 5.96 -1.69 -0.93
N HIS A 149 6.42 -0.67 -0.20
CA HIS A 149 6.23 -0.59 1.25
C HIS A 149 6.29 0.89 1.68
N PRO A 150 5.29 1.41 2.42
CA PRO A 150 5.25 2.84 2.79
C PRO A 150 6.33 3.26 3.79
N LEU A 151 7.00 2.29 4.40
CA LEU A 151 8.04 2.43 5.43
C LEU A 151 7.52 3.10 6.74
N PRO A 152 8.27 2.99 7.85
CA PRO A 152 9.43 2.12 8.07
C PRO A 152 9.03 0.65 8.05
N ARG A 153 9.98 -0.23 7.68
CA ARG A 153 9.81 -1.68 7.85
C ARG A 153 10.43 -2.18 9.15
N VAL A 154 9.92 -3.26 9.71
CA VAL A 154 10.43 -3.86 10.97
C VAL A 154 11.01 -5.26 10.72
N GLY A 155 10.21 -6.16 10.16
CA GLY A 155 10.58 -7.56 9.92
C GLY A 155 9.76 -8.24 8.82
N GLU A 156 8.72 -7.59 8.35
CA GLU A 156 7.81 -8.06 7.30
C GLU A 156 8.45 -8.13 5.90
N ILE A 157 9.64 -7.53 5.71
CA ILE A 157 10.47 -7.70 4.51
C ILE A 157 11.91 -7.97 4.96
N SER A 158 12.48 -9.10 4.55
CA SER A 158 13.88 -9.44 4.81
C SER A 158 14.82 -8.47 4.11
N MET A 159 15.94 -8.13 4.76
CA MET A 159 17.00 -7.32 4.14
C MET A 159 17.67 -8.04 2.97
N ASP A 160 17.63 -9.38 2.95
CA ASP A 160 18.17 -10.17 1.85
C ASP A 160 17.40 -9.98 0.53
N PHE A 161 16.23 -9.33 0.59
CA PHE A 161 15.42 -8.99 -0.57
C PHE A 161 15.74 -7.59 -1.14
N ASP A 162 16.60 -6.80 -0.51
CA ASP A 162 16.86 -5.40 -0.90
C ASP A 162 17.48 -5.25 -2.29
N ASP A 163 18.34 -6.20 -2.67
CA ASP A 163 19.05 -6.19 -3.94
C ASP A 163 18.20 -6.76 -5.10
N ASP A 164 17.00 -7.28 -4.82
CA ASP A 164 16.09 -7.75 -5.87
C ASP A 164 15.60 -6.55 -6.69
N PRO A 165 15.66 -6.58 -8.04
CA PRO A 165 15.22 -5.46 -8.88
C PRO A 165 13.75 -5.06 -8.66
N ARG A 166 12.92 -6.02 -8.21
CA ARG A 166 11.50 -5.82 -7.91
C ARG A 166 11.28 -5.05 -6.60
N ALA A 167 12.29 -4.94 -5.74
CA ALA A 167 12.23 -4.15 -4.50
C ALA A 167 12.19 -2.65 -4.80
N ALA A 168 10.99 -2.08 -4.86
CA ALA A 168 10.77 -0.69 -5.27
C ALA A 168 10.65 0.29 -4.08
N TYR A 169 10.57 -0.19 -2.84
CA TYR A 169 10.25 0.64 -1.66
C TYR A 169 11.24 1.77 -1.36
N PHE A 170 12.52 1.65 -1.74
CA PHE A 170 13.45 2.79 -1.64
C PHE A 170 13.26 3.81 -2.76
N ARG A 171 13.05 3.34 -4.01
CA ARG A 171 12.72 4.22 -5.15
C ARG A 171 11.40 4.95 -4.91
N GLN A 172 10.41 4.27 -4.34
CA GLN A 172 9.13 4.82 -3.88
C GLN A 172 9.34 6.04 -2.95
N MET A 173 10.29 5.97 -2.01
CA MET A 173 10.57 7.12 -1.13
C MET A 173 11.17 8.29 -1.90
N GLU A 174 12.07 8.02 -2.86
CA GLU A 174 12.63 9.06 -3.73
C GLU A 174 11.53 9.72 -4.58
N TYR A 175 10.65 8.93 -5.19
CA TYR A 175 9.50 9.45 -5.92
C TYR A 175 8.58 10.31 -5.04
N GLY A 176 8.49 9.99 -3.75
CA GLY A 176 7.81 10.82 -2.75
C GLY A 176 8.34 12.25 -2.66
N LEU A 177 9.63 12.48 -2.88
CA LEU A 177 10.20 13.83 -2.95
C LEU A 177 9.64 14.59 -4.15
N TYR A 178 9.74 14.02 -5.35
CA TYR A 178 9.33 14.66 -6.60
C TYR A 178 7.83 14.93 -6.65
N VAL A 179 7.00 13.98 -6.21
CA VAL A 179 5.54 14.14 -6.15
C VAL A 179 5.15 15.28 -5.21
N ARG A 180 5.81 15.40 -4.06
CA ARG A 180 5.53 16.49 -3.10
C ARG A 180 6.04 17.84 -3.60
N MET A 181 7.18 17.88 -4.30
CA MET A 181 7.64 19.09 -5.00
C MET A 181 6.62 19.55 -6.04
N ALA A 182 6.13 18.64 -6.88
CA ALA A 182 5.11 18.94 -7.89
C ALA A 182 3.81 19.45 -7.24
N LEU A 183 3.35 18.80 -6.17
CA LEU A 183 2.16 19.22 -5.44
C LEU A 183 2.30 20.64 -4.87
N LEU A 184 3.44 20.96 -4.25
CA LEU A 184 3.70 22.31 -3.74
C LEU A 184 3.74 23.34 -4.87
N ALA A 185 4.37 23.03 -6.00
CA ALA A 185 4.41 23.92 -7.15
C ALA A 185 3.00 24.20 -7.70
N MET A 186 2.17 23.16 -7.87
CA MET A 186 0.80 23.31 -8.35
C MET A 186 -0.07 24.13 -7.40
N VAL A 187 -0.03 23.83 -6.10
CA VAL A 187 -0.83 24.52 -5.07
C VAL A 187 -0.44 26.00 -4.95
N LEU A 188 0.81 26.34 -5.21
CA LEU A 188 1.33 27.71 -5.16
C LEU A 188 1.30 28.44 -6.51
N GLY A 189 0.73 27.83 -7.56
CA GLY A 189 0.60 28.43 -8.90
C GLY A 189 1.94 28.63 -9.62
N LYS A 190 2.85 27.65 -9.48
CA LYS A 190 4.20 27.65 -10.08
C LYS A 190 4.40 26.55 -11.12
N ALA A 191 3.36 25.77 -11.41
CA ALA A 191 3.34 24.71 -12.42
C ALA A 191 2.52 25.14 -13.64
#